data_AF-A0AB38AI86-F1
#
_entry.id   AF-A0AB38AI86-F1
#
_cell.length_a   1.000
_cell.length_b   1.000
_cell.length_c   1.000
_cell.angle_alpha   90.00
_cell.angle_beta   90.00
_cell.angle_gamma   90.00
#
_symmetry.space_group_name_H-M   'P 1'
#
loop_
_entity.id
_entity.type
_entity.pdbx_description
1 polymer ?
#
loop_
_entity_poly.entity_id
_entity_poly.type
_entity_poly.pdbx_seq_one_letter_code
_entity_poly.pdbx_strand_id
1 'polypeptide(L)'
;MGAAGGGPPGSAADCRGRRIASWSPDSRHTAEFARYGDDNTRVDDWTGGDGTHSVRLPDGRTLWLFSDTFLDRIQPPPNRQGERHRWRTADAGGAPLLRHNSAVVMSRSGRPVRTLTGGTAATPGPFFPDPPGAVSYDINWLGPPGVPPDARLNGDVELYRPRFLRVRTGPAGR
;
A
#
# COMPACT_ATOMS: atom_id res chain seq x y z
N MET A 1 -41.24 32.86 -29.03
CA MET A 1 -40.07 32.57 -28.17
C MET A 1 -40.37 31.27 -27.46
N GLY A 2 -39.65 30.17 -27.54
CA GLY A 2 -38.46 29.72 -28.26
C GLY A 2 -38.22 28.30 -27.73
N ALA A 3 -38.18 27.30 -28.60
CA ALA A 3 -37.97 25.91 -28.20
C ALA A 3 -36.52 25.74 -27.70
N ALA A 4 -36.35 25.29 -26.46
CA ALA A 4 -35.05 24.87 -25.94
C ALA A 4 -34.76 23.46 -26.48
N GLY A 5 -33.82 23.38 -27.43
CA GLY A 5 -33.35 22.12 -28.00
C GLY A 5 -32.64 21.28 -26.94
N GLY A 6 -33.20 20.10 -26.65
CA GLY A 6 -32.47 19.03 -25.98
C GLY A 6 -31.41 18.48 -26.92
N GLY A 7 -30.16 18.90 -26.74
CA GLY A 7 -29.02 18.26 -27.40
C GLY A 7 -28.96 16.77 -27.00
N PRO A 8 -28.55 15.87 -27.91
CA PRO A 8 -28.49 14.45 -27.60
C PRO A 8 -27.54 14.19 -26.42
N PRO A 9 -27.82 13.19 -25.57
CA PRO A 9 -26.90 12.79 -24.51
C PRO A 9 -25.54 12.49 -25.14
N GLY A 10 -24.49 13.18 -24.67
CA GLY A 10 -23.13 12.95 -25.14
C GLY A 10 -22.81 11.46 -25.04
N SER A 11 -22.36 10.87 -26.14
CA SER A 11 -21.98 9.46 -26.21
C SER A 11 -21.06 9.16 -25.02
N ALA A 12 -21.51 8.27 -24.12
CA ALA A 12 -20.63 7.69 -23.12
C ALA A 12 -19.39 7.20 -23.87
N ALA A 13 -18.21 7.74 -23.54
CA ALA A 13 -16.98 7.32 -24.17
C ALA A 13 -16.92 5.79 -24.08
N ASP A 14 -16.89 5.11 -25.24
CA ASP A 14 -16.86 3.65 -25.30
C ASP A 14 -15.74 3.14 -24.38
N CYS A 15 -16.11 2.52 -23.27
CA CYS A 15 -15.18 1.84 -22.38
C CYS A 15 -14.57 0.64 -23.12
N ARG A 16 -13.52 0.88 -23.91
CA ARG A 16 -12.80 -0.18 -24.62
C ARG A 16 -11.91 -0.93 -23.64
N GLY A 17 -12.20 -2.22 -23.47
CA GLY A 17 -11.42 -3.11 -22.64
C GLY A 17 -9.93 -3.08 -23.01
N ARG A 18 -9.08 -3.18 -21.98
CA ARG A 18 -7.63 -3.20 -22.10
C ARG A 18 -7.13 -4.56 -21.63
N ARG A 19 -6.12 -5.12 -22.30
CA ARG A 19 -5.42 -6.33 -21.84
C ARG A 19 -4.04 -5.99 -21.31
N ILE A 20 -3.52 -6.79 -20.39
CA ILE A 20 -2.12 -6.73 -19.99
C ILE A 20 -1.28 -7.20 -21.17
N ALA A 21 -0.44 -6.32 -21.73
CA ALA A 21 0.46 -6.65 -22.82
C ALA A 21 1.80 -7.18 -22.31
N SER A 22 2.27 -6.66 -21.17
CA SER A 22 3.47 -7.13 -20.47
C SER A 22 3.51 -6.51 -19.07
N TRP A 23 4.35 -7.07 -18.21
CA TRP A 23 4.64 -6.52 -16.90
C TRP A 23 6.14 -6.66 -16.58
N SER A 24 6.64 -5.84 -15.67
CA SER A 24 8.00 -5.95 -15.14
C SER A 24 8.01 -5.57 -13.65
N PRO A 25 8.92 -6.12 -12.84
CA PRO A 25 9.14 -5.61 -11.48
C PRO A 25 9.44 -4.10 -11.49
N ASP A 26 8.82 -3.34 -10.58
CA ASP A 26 9.17 -1.96 -10.29
C ASP A 26 10.10 -1.94 -9.07
N SER A 27 11.38 -2.19 -9.34
CA SER A 27 12.42 -2.27 -8.33
C SER A 27 12.62 -0.95 -7.58
N ARG A 28 12.32 0.19 -8.23
CA ARG A 28 12.45 1.50 -7.61
C ARG A 28 11.44 1.71 -6.49
N HIS A 29 10.14 1.51 -6.76
CA HIS A 29 9.13 1.66 -5.70
C HIS A 29 9.34 0.65 -4.58
N THR A 30 9.68 -0.59 -4.96
CA THR A 30 10.00 -1.65 -3.99
C THR A 30 11.15 -1.25 -3.07
N ALA A 31 12.25 -0.72 -3.62
CA ALA A 31 13.39 -0.27 -2.84
C ALA A 31 13.08 0.97 -1.98
N GLU A 32 12.31 1.92 -2.48
CA GLU A 32 11.97 3.14 -1.74
C GLU A 32 11.05 2.87 -0.55
N PHE A 33 10.08 1.94 -0.69
CA PHE A 33 9.25 1.49 0.44
C PHE A 33 10.04 0.66 1.44
N ALA A 34 10.96 -0.20 0.98
CA ALA A 34 11.84 -0.94 1.89
C ALA A 34 12.74 0.02 2.67
N ARG A 35 13.38 1.00 2.01
CA ARG A 35 14.17 2.04 2.63
C ARG A 35 13.37 2.82 3.67
N TYR A 36 12.17 3.27 3.31
CA TYR A 36 11.32 4.04 4.19
C TYR A 36 10.90 3.24 5.42
N GLY A 37 10.45 2.00 5.23
CA GLY A 37 10.01 1.18 6.34
C GLY A 37 11.13 0.62 7.20
N ASP A 38 12.38 0.57 6.71
CA ASP A 38 13.55 0.17 7.51
C ASP A 38 14.14 1.35 8.31
N ASP A 39 13.67 2.57 8.05
CA ASP A 39 14.16 3.78 8.71
C ASP A 39 13.54 3.91 10.10
N ASN A 40 14.35 3.61 11.13
CA ASN A 40 13.97 3.72 12.53
C ASN A 40 14.18 5.12 13.13
N THR A 41 14.45 6.16 12.33
CA THR A 41 14.55 7.55 12.85
C THR A 41 13.23 8.02 13.47
N ARG A 42 12.12 7.49 12.98
CA ARG A 42 10.79 7.59 13.55
C ARG A 42 10.22 6.20 13.71
N VAL A 43 9.35 6.08 14.69
CA VAL A 43 8.79 4.79 15.14
C VAL A 43 7.26 4.76 15.02
N ASP A 44 6.69 5.90 14.62
CA ASP A 44 5.32 6.06 14.17
C ASP A 44 5.21 6.06 12.62
N ASP A 45 6.28 5.68 11.92
CA ASP A 45 6.32 5.58 10.47
C ASP A 45 5.90 4.19 9.96
N TRP A 46 5.32 4.18 8.76
CA TRP A 46 4.91 2.97 8.06
C TRP A 46 6.11 2.04 7.90
N THR A 47 5.96 0.81 8.36
CA THR A 47 6.98 -0.22 8.15
C THR A 47 6.48 -1.39 7.31
N GLY A 48 5.17 -1.53 7.14
CA GLY A 48 4.49 -2.58 6.38
C GLY A 48 2.99 -2.37 6.43
N GLY A 49 2.26 -2.92 5.46
CA GLY A 49 0.80 -2.87 5.45
C GLY A 49 0.22 -3.37 4.13
N ASP A 50 -1.07 -3.70 4.15
CA ASP A 50 -1.82 -4.22 3.02
C ASP A 50 -2.72 -3.16 2.37
N GLY A 51 -3.68 -3.59 1.54
CA GLY A 51 -4.58 -2.69 0.82
C GLY A 51 -3.90 -1.57 0.04
N THR A 52 -2.74 -1.82 -0.57
CA THR A 52 -1.88 -0.77 -1.17
C THR A 52 -2.53 -0.09 -2.40
N HIS A 53 -3.15 1.06 -2.19
CA HIS A 53 -3.75 1.89 -3.24
C HIS A 53 -3.03 3.24 -3.34
N SER A 54 -3.17 3.95 -4.46
CA SER A 54 -2.60 5.31 -4.57
C SER A 54 -3.45 6.27 -5.38
N VAL A 55 -3.32 7.55 -5.02
CA VAL A 55 -3.90 8.68 -5.75
C VAL A 55 -2.85 9.76 -5.93
N ARG A 56 -2.78 10.34 -7.12
CA ARG A 56 -1.91 11.49 -7.38
C ARG A 56 -2.60 12.77 -6.91
N LEU A 57 -1.91 13.54 -6.09
CA LEU A 57 -2.39 14.82 -5.58
C LEU A 57 -2.20 15.93 -6.64
N PRO A 58 -2.98 17.03 -6.58
CA PRO A 58 -2.87 18.16 -7.52
C PRO A 58 -1.47 18.78 -7.56
N ASP A 59 -0.76 18.77 -6.43
CA ASP A 59 0.63 19.19 -6.32
C ASP A 59 1.62 18.11 -6.76
N GLY A 60 1.21 17.12 -7.54
CA GLY A 60 2.10 16.10 -8.10
C GLY A 60 2.77 15.16 -7.11
N ARG A 61 2.52 15.28 -5.79
CA ARG A 61 2.82 14.20 -4.83
C ARG A 61 1.87 13.02 -5.06
N THR A 62 2.21 11.88 -4.50
CA THR A 62 1.33 10.70 -4.49
C THR A 62 0.97 10.37 -3.06
N LEU A 63 -0.32 10.20 -2.78
CA LEU A 63 -0.80 9.64 -1.52
C LEU A 63 -1.01 8.14 -1.73
N TRP A 64 -0.29 7.33 -0.96
CA TRP A 64 -0.52 5.89 -0.87
C TRP A 64 -1.42 5.61 0.33
N LEU A 65 -2.43 4.77 0.13
CA LEU A 65 -3.36 4.35 1.17
C LEU A 65 -3.06 2.88 1.47
N PHE A 66 -2.99 2.57 2.76
CA PHE A 66 -2.80 1.23 3.27
C PHE A 66 -3.95 0.90 4.21
N SER A 67 -4.41 -0.35 4.14
CA SER A 67 -5.28 -0.95 5.15
C SER A 67 -4.44 -1.27 6.40
N ASP A 68 -4.57 -2.46 6.99
CA ASP A 68 -3.86 -2.84 8.20
C ASP A 68 -2.36 -2.56 8.05
N THR A 69 -1.88 -1.66 8.89
CA THR A 69 -0.56 -1.04 8.83
C THR A 69 0.22 -1.37 10.10
N PHE A 70 1.47 -1.81 9.93
CA PHE A 70 2.44 -1.93 11.01
C PHE A 70 3.25 -0.64 11.14
N LEU A 71 3.32 -0.11 12.37
CA LEU A 71 4.07 1.08 12.74
C LEU A 71 5.00 0.72 13.91
N ASP A 72 6.28 0.43 13.67
CA ASP A 72 7.14 -0.10 14.72
C ASP A 72 8.61 -0.01 14.34
N ARG A 73 9.49 -0.31 15.31
CA ARG A 73 10.90 -0.45 15.04
C ARG A 73 11.21 -1.74 14.28
N ILE A 74 11.95 -1.62 13.18
CA ILE A 74 12.58 -2.75 12.49
C ILE A 74 13.88 -3.13 13.18
N GLN A 75 14.01 -4.40 13.52
CA GLN A 75 15.21 -4.98 14.11
C GLN A 75 16.07 -5.65 13.03
N PRO A 76 17.41 -5.54 13.11
CA PRO A 76 18.29 -6.32 12.27
C PRO A 76 18.21 -7.81 12.63
N PRO A 77 18.59 -8.70 11.71
CA PRO A 77 18.79 -10.10 12.05
C PRO A 77 20.03 -10.31 12.95
N PRO A 78 20.11 -11.41 13.71
CA PRO A 78 19.07 -12.43 13.81
C PRO A 78 17.94 -12.04 14.77
N ASN A 79 16.76 -12.63 14.60
CA ASN A 79 15.72 -12.54 15.62
C ASN A 79 16.02 -13.49 16.81
N ARG A 80 15.19 -13.45 17.87
CA ARG A 80 15.37 -14.32 19.06
C ARG A 80 15.33 -15.82 18.76
N GLN A 81 14.79 -16.22 17.61
CA GLN A 81 14.69 -17.60 17.14
C GLN A 81 15.84 -17.97 16.18
N GLY A 82 16.77 -17.04 15.92
CA GLY A 82 17.92 -17.24 15.04
C GLY A 82 17.63 -17.02 13.54
N GLU A 83 16.45 -16.52 13.18
CA GLU A 83 16.12 -16.25 11.79
C GLU A 83 16.96 -15.10 11.24
N ARG A 84 17.39 -15.22 9.98
CA ARG A 84 18.32 -14.27 9.33
C ARG A 84 17.64 -13.05 8.71
N HIS A 85 16.39 -12.83 9.08
CA HIS A 85 15.49 -11.86 8.48
C HIS A 85 15.25 -10.67 9.43
N ARG A 86 14.91 -9.51 8.87
CA ARG A 86 14.49 -8.34 9.66
C ARG A 86 13.12 -8.64 10.31
N TRP A 87 12.87 -8.07 11.48
CA TRP A 87 11.64 -8.32 12.25
C TRP A 87 11.18 -7.05 12.97
N ARG A 88 10.00 -7.08 13.60
CA ARG A 88 9.40 -5.90 14.27
C ARG A 88 9.30 -6.03 15.78
N THR A 89 9.45 -4.90 16.45
CA THR A 89 9.06 -4.71 17.85
C THR A 89 8.43 -3.34 18.02
N ALA A 90 7.38 -3.24 18.84
CA ALA A 90 6.96 -1.94 19.34
C ALA A 90 8.10 -1.24 20.08
N ASP A 91 8.05 0.08 20.18
CA ASP A 91 9.10 0.87 20.83
C ASP A 91 9.40 0.45 22.26
N ALA A 92 8.37 -0.01 22.97
CA ALA A 92 8.47 -0.52 24.33
C ALA A 92 9.00 -1.98 24.39
N GLY A 93 9.45 -2.56 23.27
CA GLY A 93 9.93 -3.94 23.18
C GLY A 93 8.81 -5.00 23.16
N GLY A 94 7.56 -4.56 22.98
CA GLY A 94 6.37 -5.41 22.94
C GLY A 94 5.96 -5.86 21.54
N ALA A 95 4.76 -6.43 21.44
CA ALA A 95 4.15 -6.82 20.17
C ALA A 95 3.97 -5.59 19.25
N PRO A 96 4.23 -5.73 17.93
CA PRO A 96 4.05 -4.67 16.94
C PRO A 96 2.67 -4.01 17.01
N LEU A 97 2.63 -2.70 16.84
CA LEU A 97 1.41 -1.90 16.76
C LEU A 97 0.80 -1.99 15.36
N LEU A 98 -0.43 -2.50 15.32
CA LEU A 98 -1.26 -2.46 14.12
C LEU A 98 -2.18 -1.24 14.13
N ARG A 99 -2.37 -0.63 12.97
CA ARG A 99 -3.36 0.43 12.70
C ARG A 99 -4.24 -0.01 11.55
N HIS A 100 -5.56 0.12 11.68
CA HIS A 100 -6.49 -0.36 10.65
C HIS A 100 -6.32 0.32 9.29
N ASN A 101 -5.79 1.55 9.25
CA ASN A 101 -5.36 2.18 8.03
C ASN A 101 -4.36 3.30 8.30
N SER A 102 -3.56 3.59 7.28
CA SER A 102 -2.65 4.73 7.23
C SER A 102 -2.57 5.30 5.82
N ALA A 103 -1.94 6.46 5.70
CA ALA A 103 -1.52 6.95 4.40
C ALA A 103 -0.03 7.31 4.40
N VAL A 104 0.65 7.09 3.28
CA VAL A 104 2.05 7.49 3.09
C VAL A 104 2.13 8.51 1.97
N VAL A 105 2.66 9.69 2.28
CA VAL A 105 2.94 10.72 1.28
C VAL A 105 4.26 10.41 0.60
N MET A 106 4.20 10.27 -0.71
CA MET A 106 5.36 10.14 -1.58
C MET A 106 5.60 11.46 -2.33
N SER A 107 6.85 11.92 -2.32
CA SER A 107 7.28 13.12 -3.02
C SER A 107 7.15 12.98 -4.53
N ARG A 108 7.20 14.11 -5.25
CA ARG A 108 7.26 14.14 -6.73
C ARG A 108 8.42 13.32 -7.30
N SER A 109 9.49 13.14 -6.52
CA SER A 109 10.66 12.33 -6.91
C SER A 109 10.49 10.84 -6.60
N GLY A 110 9.29 10.38 -6.23
CA GLY A 110 8.99 8.98 -5.96
C GLY A 110 9.58 8.44 -4.66
N ARG A 111 9.83 9.30 -3.66
CA ARG A 111 10.32 8.88 -2.34
C ARG A 111 9.21 9.01 -1.30
N PRO A 112 8.85 7.96 -0.54
CA PRO A 112 8.06 8.12 0.68
C PRO A 112 8.75 9.10 1.63
N VAL A 113 7.98 10.03 2.20
CA VAL A 113 8.53 11.11 3.05
C VAL A 113 7.76 11.31 4.35
N ARG A 114 6.53 10.80 4.48
CA ARG A 114 5.73 11.01 5.68
C ARG A 114 4.60 9.98 5.79
N THR A 115 4.47 9.38 6.96
CA THR A 115 3.30 8.59 7.35
C THR A 115 2.27 9.51 7.98
N LEU A 116 1.02 9.30 7.60
CA LEU A 116 -0.15 9.97 8.12
C LEU A 116 -1.01 8.93 8.83
N THR A 117 -1.26 9.20 10.11
CA THR A 117 -2.18 8.49 10.98
C THR A 117 -3.21 9.48 11.51
N GLY A 118 -4.26 8.99 12.14
CA GLY A 118 -5.26 9.82 12.79
C GLY A 118 -5.16 9.75 14.32
N GLY A 119 -6.22 10.20 14.99
CA GLY A 119 -6.25 10.30 16.44
C GLY A 119 -5.42 11.46 16.98
N THR A 120 -4.91 11.31 18.21
CA THR A 120 -4.09 12.31 18.90
C THR A 120 -2.74 11.73 19.29
N ALA A 121 -1.79 12.56 19.75
CA ALA A 121 -0.53 12.06 20.27
C ALA A 121 -0.70 11.12 21.48
N ALA A 122 -1.71 11.37 22.34
CA ALA A 122 -2.01 10.53 23.48
C ALA A 122 -2.83 9.28 23.11
N THR A 123 -3.53 9.32 21.98
CA THR A 123 -4.36 8.21 21.49
C THR A 123 -4.24 8.13 19.98
N PRO A 124 -3.13 7.59 19.46
CA PRO A 124 -2.94 7.44 18.02
C PRO A 124 -3.99 6.48 17.45
N GLY A 125 -4.51 6.81 16.27
CA GLY A 125 -5.58 6.06 15.63
C GLY A 125 -5.36 5.87 14.13
N PRO A 126 -6.31 5.19 13.47
CA PRO A 126 -6.28 5.06 12.01
C PRO A 126 -6.46 6.42 11.34
N PHE A 127 -5.94 6.58 10.12
CA PHE A 127 -6.06 7.85 9.37
C PHE A 127 -7.51 8.21 9.04
N PHE A 128 -8.27 7.24 8.54
CA PHE A 128 -9.72 7.28 8.46
C PHE A 128 -10.31 6.59 9.69
N PRO A 129 -11.23 7.25 10.42
CA PRO A 129 -11.86 6.66 11.58
C PRO A 129 -12.70 5.45 11.18
N ASP A 130 -12.71 4.42 12.03
CA ASP A 130 -13.52 3.24 11.81
C ASP A 130 -15.02 3.61 11.88
N PRO A 131 -15.82 3.27 10.87
CA PRO A 131 -17.26 3.41 10.97
C PRO A 131 -17.80 2.53 12.11
N PRO A 132 -18.82 2.99 12.86
CA PRO A 132 -19.44 2.17 13.90
C PRO A 132 -19.93 0.83 13.34
N GLY A 133 -19.46 -0.28 13.91
CA GLY A 133 -19.86 -1.64 13.52
C GLY A 133 -19.26 -2.15 12.21
N ALA A 134 -18.29 -1.45 11.62
CA ALA A 134 -17.56 -1.95 10.46
C ALA A 134 -16.44 -2.91 10.86
N VAL A 135 -16.35 -4.03 10.14
CA VAL A 135 -15.19 -4.93 10.15
C VAL A 135 -14.57 -4.86 8.77
N SER A 136 -13.30 -4.47 8.69
CA SER A 136 -12.49 -4.56 7.47
C SER A 136 -11.65 -5.83 7.56
N TYR A 137 -11.53 -6.56 6.46
CA TYR A 137 -10.60 -7.68 6.34
C TYR A 137 -9.96 -7.66 4.96
N ASP A 138 -8.65 -7.83 4.92
CA ASP A 138 -7.93 -7.98 3.65
C ASP A 138 -7.99 -9.45 3.19
N ILE A 139 -8.32 -9.65 1.91
CA ILE A 139 -8.23 -10.97 1.28
C ILE A 139 -6.82 -11.10 0.70
N ASN A 140 -5.95 -11.78 1.43
CA ASN A 140 -4.68 -12.23 0.87
C ASN A 140 -4.95 -13.38 -0.12
N TRP A 141 -4.53 -13.21 -1.38
CA TRP A 141 -4.54 -14.31 -2.34
C TRP A 141 -3.40 -15.27 -2.02
N LEU A 142 -3.70 -16.25 -1.16
CA LEU A 142 -2.90 -17.45 -1.04
C LEU A 142 -3.18 -18.29 -2.30
N GLY A 143 -2.13 -18.71 -3.01
CA GLY A 143 -2.30 -19.57 -4.20
C GLY A 143 -3.10 -20.84 -3.90
N PRO A 144 -3.43 -21.66 -4.92
CA PRO A 144 -4.12 -22.92 -4.71
C PRO A 144 -3.45 -23.77 -3.62
N PRO A 145 -4.21 -24.52 -2.79
CA PRO A 145 -3.63 -25.36 -1.75
C PRO A 145 -2.51 -26.25 -2.30
N GLY A 146 -1.33 -26.22 -1.66
CA GLY A 146 -0.17 -27.01 -2.06
C GLY A 146 0.68 -26.42 -3.19
N VAL A 147 0.30 -25.28 -3.76
CA VAL A 147 1.14 -24.53 -4.72
C VAL A 147 1.95 -23.49 -3.96
N PRO A 148 3.30 -23.53 -4.02
CA PRO A 148 4.13 -22.52 -3.39
C PRO A 148 3.77 -21.12 -3.94
N PRO A 149 3.69 -20.10 -3.07
CA PRO A 149 3.56 -18.73 -3.52
C PRO A 149 4.69 -18.37 -4.51
N ASP A 150 4.37 -17.67 -5.60
CA ASP A 150 5.40 -17.17 -6.51
C ASP A 150 6.36 -16.25 -5.73
N ALA A 151 7.65 -16.60 -5.68
CA ALA A 151 8.64 -15.91 -4.85
C ALA A 151 8.91 -14.45 -5.27
N ARG A 152 8.52 -14.04 -6.48
CA ARG A 152 8.61 -12.63 -6.92
C ARG A 152 7.39 -11.82 -6.50
N LEU A 153 6.25 -12.47 -6.28
CA LEU A 153 4.98 -11.87 -5.87
C LEU A 153 4.80 -11.91 -4.34
N ASN A 154 5.10 -13.04 -3.72
CA ASN A 154 4.87 -13.34 -2.30
C ASN A 154 6.17 -13.62 -1.53
N GLY A 155 7.34 -13.55 -2.18
CA GLY A 155 8.61 -13.62 -1.46
C GLY A 155 8.80 -12.35 -0.65
N ASP A 156 9.17 -12.52 0.64
CA ASP A 156 9.42 -11.44 1.60
C ASP A 156 8.13 -10.83 2.20
N VAL A 157 7.15 -11.68 2.54
CA VAL A 157 6.02 -11.31 3.46
C VAL A 157 6.49 -11.07 4.89
N GLU A 158 7.78 -11.26 5.20
CA GLU A 158 8.40 -11.14 6.53
C GLU A 158 8.09 -9.80 7.20
N LEU A 159 7.97 -8.75 6.39
CA LEU A 159 7.56 -7.43 6.82
C LEU A 159 6.23 -6.98 6.19
N TYR A 160 5.46 -7.84 5.55
CA TYR A 160 4.14 -7.49 5.01
C TYR A 160 4.17 -6.21 4.15
N ARG A 161 5.18 -6.10 3.27
CA ARG A 161 5.40 -4.93 2.41
C ARG A 161 4.95 -5.23 0.98
N PRO A 162 4.34 -4.27 0.26
CA PRO A 162 4.00 -4.46 -1.14
C PRO A 162 5.23 -4.64 -2.02
N ARG A 163 5.11 -5.52 -3.02
CA ARG A 163 5.99 -5.58 -4.18
C ARG A 163 5.31 -4.88 -5.35
N PHE A 164 6.04 -4.00 -6.02
CA PHE A 164 5.46 -3.22 -7.11
C PHE A 164 5.78 -3.84 -8.46
N LEU A 165 4.77 -3.88 -9.33
CA LEU A 165 4.91 -4.23 -10.73
C LEU A 165 4.51 -3.03 -11.60
N ARG A 166 5.21 -2.87 -12.72
CA ARG A 166 4.79 -1.96 -13.79
C ARG A 166 4.09 -2.77 -14.87
N VAL A 167 2.85 -2.41 -15.16
CA VAL A 167 2.03 -3.06 -16.18
C VAL A 167 1.94 -2.16 -17.41
N ARG A 168 2.21 -2.73 -18.60
CA ARG A 168 1.84 -2.11 -19.87
C ARG A 168 0.55 -2.73 -20.38
N THR A 169 -0.42 -1.89 -20.70
CA THR A 169 -1.70 -2.34 -21.25
C THR A 169 -1.77 -2.08 -22.75
N GLY A 170 -2.45 -2.97 -23.48
CA GLY A 170 -2.78 -2.82 -24.90
C GLY A 170 -4.28 -2.95 -25.13
N PRO A 171 -4.76 -2.74 -26.37
CA PRO A 171 -6.15 -2.99 -26.73
C PRO A 171 -6.54 -4.44 -26.43
N ALA A 172 -7.74 -4.67 -25.89
CA ALA A 172 -8.32 -6.02 -25.94
C ALA A 172 -8.42 -6.45 -27.41
N GLY A 173 -7.98 -7.67 -27.73
CA GLY A 173 -8.21 -8.22 -29.07
C GLY A 173 -9.72 -8.32 -29.29
N ARG A 174 -10.16 -8.21 -30.55
CA ARG A 174 -11.55 -8.52 -30.92
C ARG A 174 -11.87 -9.97 -30.61
#